data_AF-A0A2E4BV79-F1
#
_entry.id   AF-A0A2E4BV79-F1
#
_cell.length_a   1.000
_cell.length_b   1.000
_cell.length_c   1.000
_cell.angle_alpha   90.00
_cell.angle_beta   90.00
_cell.angle_gamma   90.00
#
_symmetry.space_group_name_H-M   'P 1'
#
loop_
_entity.id
_entity.type
_entity.pdbx_description
1 polymer ?
#
loop_
_entity_poly.entity_id
_entity_poly.type
_entity_poly.pdbx_seq_one_letter_code
_entity_poly.pdbx_strand_id
1 'polypeptide(L)' 'MAYVSLNEGETPESLVNRFRSSVQRSGILRELKNRRYFKTKSQKVREAAQRAARRARRRNRTQT' A
#
# COMPACT_ATOMS: atom_id res chain seq x y z
N MET A 1 -3.34 12.89 1.44
CA MET A 1 -3.94 12.65 2.78
C MET A 1 -5.07 11.66 2.61
N ALA A 2 -5.20 10.67 3.51
CA ALA A 2 -6.34 9.77 3.53
C ALA A 2 -7.30 10.22 4.61
N TYR A 3 -8.57 10.47 4.26
CA TYR A 3 -9.63 10.81 5.21
C TYR A 3 -10.87 9.95 4.92
N VAL A 4 -11.69 9.73 5.93
CA VAL A 4 -13.01 9.09 5.82
C VAL A 4 -13.98 9.80 6.76
N SER A 5 -15.25 9.91 6.36
CA SER A 5 -16.35 10.38 7.21
C SER A 5 -17.19 9.18 7.66
N LEU A 6 -17.82 9.28 8.83
CA LEU A 6 -18.77 8.28 9.31
C LEU A 6 -19.99 8.24 8.39
N ASN A 7 -20.41 7.05 7.99
CA ASN A 7 -21.64 6.86 7.24
C ASN A 7 -22.80 6.55 8.20
N GLU A 8 -24.04 6.85 7.79
CA GLU A 8 -25.23 6.48 8.57
C GLU A 8 -25.33 4.96 8.75
N GLY A 9 -25.60 4.53 9.98
CA GLY A 9 -25.72 3.10 10.34
C GLY A 9 -24.40 2.32 10.33
N GLU A 10 -23.25 2.97 10.16
CA GLU A 10 -21.96 2.30 10.14
C GLU A 10 -21.43 1.98 11.54
N THR A 11 -20.89 0.76 11.71
CA THR A 11 -20.20 0.39 12.95
C THR A 11 -18.80 1.03 13.04
N PRO A 12 -18.29 1.28 14.26
CA PRO A 12 -16.93 1.79 14.44
C PRO A 12 -15.84 0.94 13.77
N GLU A 13 -15.96 -0.39 13.75
CA GLU A 13 -14.96 -1.24 13.09
C GLU A 13 -14.94 -1.05 11.57
N SER A 14 -16.11 -0.90 10.94
CA SER A 14 -16.22 -0.64 9.50
C SER A 14 -15.52 0.67 9.14
N LEU A 15 -15.73 1.72 9.92
CA LEU A 15 -15.08 3.02 9.71
C LEU A 15 -13.55 2.89 9.75
N VAL A 16 -13.01 2.19 10.75
CA VAL A 16 -11.57 1.94 10.89
C VAL A 16 -11.02 1.13 9.71
N ASN A 17 -11.76 0.11 9.25
CA ASN A 17 -11.36 -0.71 8.10
C ASN A 17 -11.33 0.09 6.80
N ARG A 18 -12.30 0.99 6.58
CA ARG A 18 -12.30 1.92 5.45
C ARG A 18 -11.12 2.88 5.52
N PHE A 19 -10.84 3.45 6.69
CA PHE A 19 -9.68 4.31 6.89
C PHE A 19 -8.37 3.59 6.58
N ARG A 20 -8.16 2.40 7.15
CA ARG A 20 -6.97 1.55 6.87
C ARG A 20 -6.83 1.28 5.38
N SER A 21 -7.92 0.94 4.71
CA SER A 21 -7.94 0.70 3.26
C SER A 21 -7.63 1.96 2.46
N SER A 22 -8.10 3.13 2.90
CA SER A 22 -7.79 4.43 2.27
C SER A 22 -6.31 4.81 2.44
N VAL A 23 -5.74 4.61 3.63
CA VAL A 23 -4.30 4.79 3.92
C VAL A 23 -3.45 3.85 3.07
N GLN A 24 -3.83 2.58 2.95
CA GLN A 24 -3.12 1.61 2.12
C GLN A 24 -3.18 1.96 0.62
N ARG A 25 -4.37 2.34 0.12
CA ARG A 25 -4.57 2.74 -1.29
C ARG A 25 -3.80 4.00 -1.65
N SER A 26 -3.84 5.02 -0.80
CA SER A 26 -3.06 6.25 -0.98
C SER A 26 -1.54 6.00 -0.94
N GLY A 27 -1.10 4.94 -0.24
CA GLY A 27 0.30 4.55 -0.17
C GLY A 27 1.17 5.47 0.68
N ILE A 28 0.56 6.33 1.50
CA ILE A 28 1.27 7.34 2.31
C ILE A 28 2.37 6.74 3.19
N LEU A 29 2.12 5.59 3.82
CA LEU A 29 3.12 4.89 4.64
C LEU A 29 4.27 4.31 3.80
N ARG A 30 3.96 3.84 2.58
CA ARG A 30 4.97 3.32 1.65
C ARG A 30 5.88 4.44 1.19
N GLU A 31 5.30 5.60 0.89
CA GLU A 31 6.04 6.79 0.50
C GLU A 31 6.95 7.28 1.62
N LEU A 32 6.42 7.41 2.85
CA LEU A 32 7.21 7.82 4.02
C LEU A 32 8.39 6.87 4.25
N LYS A 33 8.18 5.55 4.16
CA LYS A 33 9.26 4.55 4.24
C LYS A 33 10.29 4.70 3.11
N ASN A 34 9.85 5.02 1.89
CA ASN A 34 10.75 5.20 0.76
C ASN A 34 11.58 6.49 0.86
N ARG A 35 11.05 7.53 1.49
CA ARG A 35 11.70 8.83 1.70
C ARG A 35 12.58 8.86 2.96
N ARG A 36 12.46 7.88 3.87
CA ARG A 36 13.21 7.82 5.15
C ARG A 36 14.73 7.89 4.98
N TYR A 37 15.27 7.33 3.90
CA TYR A 37 16.70 7.34 3.59
C TYR A 37 16.93 7.62 2.10
N PHE A 38 18.07 8.22 1.77
CA PHE A 38 18.48 8.38 0.37
C PHE A 38 18.66 7.01 -0.30
N LYS A 39 18.24 6.92 -1.56
CA LYS A 39 18.45 5.74 -2.41
C LYS A 39 18.97 6.16 -3.77
N THR A 40 20.02 5.49 -4.23
CA THR A 40 20.58 5.71 -5.56
C THR A 40 19.60 5.27 -6.66
N LYS A 41 19.82 5.72 -7.90
CA LYS A 41 19.00 5.31 -9.06
C LYS A 41 18.99 3.79 -9.21
N SER A 42 20.15 3.13 -9.11
CA SER A 42 20.27 1.68 -9.21
C SER A 42 19.51 0.93 -8.11
N GLN A 43 19.52 1.43 -6.87
CA GLN A 43 18.74 0.85 -5.78
C GLN A 43 17.23 0.95 -6.05
N LYS A 44 16.74 2.11 -6.52
CA LYS A 44 15.33 2.30 -6.87
C LYS A 44 14.88 1.34 -7.98
N VAL A 45 15.71 1.16 -9.01
CA VAL A 45 15.46 0.21 -10.11
C VAL A 45 15.40 -1.23 -9.58
N ARG A 46 16.39 -1.64 -8.77
CA ARG A 46 16.42 -2.98 -8.18
C ARG A 46 15.19 -3.27 -7.32
N GLU A 47 14.78 -2.32 -6.48
CA GLU A 47 13.58 -2.45 -5.64
C GLU A 47 12.29 -2.50 -6.46
N ALA A 48 12.21 -1.78 -7.58
CA ALA A 48 11.06 -1.84 -8.49
C ALA A 48 10.95 -3.21 -9.16
N ALA A 49 12.06 -3.73 -9.70
CA ALA A 49 12.12 -5.05 -10.31
C ALA A 49 11.74 -6.16 -9.32
N GLN A 50 12.29 -6.13 -8.10
CA GLN A 50 11.94 -7.08 -7.05
C GLN A 50 10.45 -7.00 -6.67
N ARG A 51 9.87 -5.79 -6.60
CA ARG A 51 8.44 -5.62 -6.34
C ARG A 51 7.59 -6.19 -7.46
N ALA A 52 7.97 -5.99 -8.72
CA ALA A 52 7.27 -6.55 -9.88
C ALA A 52 7.32 -8.09 -9.88
N ALA A 53 8.49 -8.68 -9.66
CA ALA A 53 8.65 -10.13 -9.56
C ALA A 53 7.81 -10.73 -8.42
N ARG A 54 7.77 -10.08 -7.24
CA ARG A 54 6.91 -10.49 -6.12
C ARG A 54 5.42 -10.45 -6.48
N ARG A 55 4.98 -9.43 -7.23
CA ARG A 55 3.59 -9.33 -7.70
C ARG A 55 3.24 -10.44 -8.68
N ALA A 56 4.11 -10.73 -9.65
CA ALA A 56 3.93 -11.82 -10.59
C ALA A 56 3.79 -13.18 -9.88
N ARG A 57 4.71 -13.50 -8.94
CA ARG A 57 4.65 -14.73 -8.14
C ARG A 57 3.34 -14.89 -7.36
N ARG A 58 2.83 -13.80 -6.79
CA ARG A 58 1.54 -13.82 -6.06
C ARG A 58 0.36 -14.10 -6.99
N ARG A 59 0.35 -13.52 -8.19
CA ARG A 59 -0.72 -13.78 -9.18
C ARG A 59 -0.74 -15.24 -9.61
N ASN A 60 0.42 -15.84 -9.85
CA ASN A 60 0.51 -17.23 -10.29
C ASN A 60 0.00 -18.20 -9.21
N ARG A 61 0.28 -17.94 -7.92
CA ARG A 61 -0.20 -18.77 -6.80
C ARG A 61 -1.73 -18.74 -6.62
N THR A 62 -2.41 -17.70 -7.11
CA THR A 62 -3.87 -17.58 -6.99
C THR A 62 -4.60 -18.23 -8.17
N GLN A 63 -3.89 -18.56 -9.26
CA GLN A 63 -4.48 -19.18 -10.46
C GLN A 63 -4.37 -20.72 -10.47
N THR A 64 -3.59 -21.30 -9.56
CA THR A 64 -3.51 -22.75 -9.31
C THR A 64 -4.39 -23.10 -8.12
#